data_AF-A0A323T871-F1
#
_entry.id   AF-A0A323T871-F1
#
_cell.length_a   1.000
_cell.length_b   1.000
_cell.length_c   1.000
_cell.angle_alpha   90.00
_cell.angle_beta   90.00
_cell.angle_gamma   90.00
#
_symmetry.space_group_name_H-M   'P 1'
#
loop_
_entity.id
_entity.type
_entity.pdbx_description
1 polymer ?
#
loop_
_entity_poly.entity_id
_entity_poly.type
_entity_poly.pdbx_seq_one_letter_code
_entity_poly.pdbx_strand_id
1 'polypeptide(L)'
;MKKTFHFILELFRIIFILFILLFGYSFLNTFLIEALGGFELIEGTNIATVFFLLQTAGILLLITIIYRNKLQFSGWYTSDHLKPFSKKRTQIFLLLSVVAIGGSYLILLARMLTV
;
A
#
# COMPACT_ATOMS: atom_id res chain seq x y z
N MET A 1 -17.02 -26.16 14.61
CA MET A 1 -17.13 -25.92 13.16
C MET A 1 -17.50 -24.47 12.80
N LYS A 2 -18.53 -23.84 13.40
CA LYS A 2 -18.93 -22.45 13.09
C LYS A 2 -17.80 -21.41 13.27
N LYS A 3 -17.03 -21.48 14.36
CA LYS A 3 -15.89 -20.56 14.62
C LYS A 3 -14.77 -20.65 13.57
N THR A 4 -14.42 -21.87 13.15
CA THR A 4 -13.40 -22.11 12.13
C THR A 4 -13.83 -21.54 10.78
N PHE A 5 -15.10 -21.74 10.41
CA PHE A 5 -15.66 -21.19 9.18
C PHE A 5 -15.67 -19.65 9.18
N HIS A 6 -16.01 -19.02 10.31
CA HIS A 6 -15.93 -17.56 10.44
C HIS A 6 -14.51 -17.03 10.29
N PHE A 7 -13.54 -17.67 10.93
CA PHE A 7 -12.12 -17.31 10.77
C PHE A 7 -11.66 -17.40 9.30
N ILE A 8 -12.04 -18.46 8.59
CA ILE A 8 -11.71 -18.64 7.16
C ILE A 8 -12.30 -17.52 6.31
N LEU A 9 -13.57 -17.14 6.57
CA LEU A 9 -14.22 -16.04 5.84
C LEU A 9 -13.57 -14.69 6.11
N GLU A 10 -13.18 -14.41 7.36
CA GLU A 10 -12.46 -13.17 7.69
C GLU A 10 -11.10 -13.11 7.00
N LEU A 11 -10.36 -14.20 7.01
CA LEU A 11 -9.07 -14.29 6.32
C LEU A 11 -9.23 -14.09 4.81
N PHE A 12 -10.22 -14.75 4.20
CA PHE A 12 -10.53 -14.58 2.78
C PHE A 12 -10.86 -13.12 2.46
N ARG A 13 -11.67 -12.45 3.30
CA ARG A 13 -12.01 -11.03 3.12
C ARG A 13 -10.76 -10.14 3.14
N ILE A 14 -9.86 -10.36 4.10
CA ILE A 14 -8.60 -9.61 4.22
C ILE A 14 -7.76 -9.78 2.96
N ILE A 15 -7.56 -11.03 2.53
CA ILE A 15 -6.77 -11.37 1.34
C ILE A 15 -7.40 -10.73 0.10
N PHE A 16 -8.72 -10.82 -0.06
CA PHE A 16 -9.43 -10.27 -1.20
C PHE A 16 -9.34 -8.73 -1.27
N ILE A 17 -9.48 -8.05 -0.13
CA ILE A 17 -9.29 -6.60 -0.05
C ILE A 17 -7.85 -6.21 -0.39
N LEU A 18 -6.86 -6.92 0.18
CA LEU A 18 -5.45 -6.70 -0.12
C LEU A 18 -5.18 -6.88 -1.62
N PHE A 19 -5.71 -7.94 -2.22
CA PHE A 19 -5.60 -8.21 -3.65
C PHE A 19 -6.16 -7.05 -4.47
N ILE A 20 -7.39 -6.59 -4.22
CA ILE A 20 -7.99 -5.48 -4.98
C ILE A 20 -7.17 -4.20 -4.86
N LEU A 21 -6.74 -3.85 -3.64
CA LEU A 21 -6.00 -2.61 -3.41
C LEU A 21 -4.61 -2.64 -4.04
N LEU A 22 -3.88 -3.76 -3.89
CA LEU A 22 -2.56 -3.93 -4.51
C LEU A 22 -2.66 -4.01 -6.03
N PHE A 23 -3.67 -4.70 -6.56
CA PHE A 23 -3.92 -4.77 -8.00
C PHE A 23 -4.20 -3.38 -8.57
N GLY A 24 -5.13 -2.63 -7.98
CA GLY A 24 -5.43 -1.26 -8.43
C GLY A 24 -4.21 -0.34 -8.34
N TYR A 25 -3.43 -0.45 -7.26
CA TYR A 25 -2.18 0.27 -7.12
C TYR A 25 -1.13 -0.13 -8.17
N SER A 26 -1.02 -1.42 -8.51
CA SER A 26 -0.11 -1.91 -9.55
C SER A 26 -0.39 -1.25 -10.90
N PHE A 27 -1.66 -1.17 -11.31
CA PHE A 27 -2.05 -0.48 -12.54
C PHE A 27 -1.65 1.00 -12.53
N LEU A 28 -1.97 1.71 -11.44
CA LEU A 28 -1.60 3.11 -11.29
C LEU A 28 -0.08 3.31 -11.31
N ASN A 29 0.65 2.45 -10.59
CA ASN A 29 2.10 2.53 -10.50
C ASN A 29 2.78 2.28 -11.85
N THR A 30 2.34 1.27 -12.60
CA THR A 30 2.84 1.03 -13.96
C THR A 30 2.59 2.22 -14.87
N PHE A 31 1.38 2.78 -14.85
CA PHE A 31 1.06 3.98 -15.64
C PHE A 31 1.95 5.18 -15.28
N LEU A 32 2.19 5.41 -13.98
CA LEU A 32 3.04 6.50 -13.52
C LEU A 32 4.52 6.30 -13.89
N ILE A 33 5.06 5.09 -13.76
CA ILE A 33 6.44 4.79 -14.14
C ILE A 33 6.62 4.99 -15.65
N GLU A 34 5.69 4.51 -16.46
CA GLU A 34 5.72 4.68 -17.92
C GLU A 34 5.68 6.15 -18.32
N ALA A 35 4.79 6.93 -17.69
CA ALA A 35 4.71 8.38 -17.91
C ALA A 35 5.99 9.14 -17.51
N LEU A 36 6.81 8.56 -16.63
CA LEU A 36 8.04 9.14 -16.11
C LEU A 36 9.30 8.59 -16.78
N GLY A 37 9.18 7.96 -17.95
CA GLY A 37 10.31 7.49 -18.76
C GLY A 37 10.61 5.99 -18.64
N GLY A 38 9.71 5.22 -18.01
CA GLY A 38 9.74 3.77 -18.01
C GLY A 38 10.69 3.14 -16.98
N PHE A 39 10.69 1.80 -16.94
CA PHE A 39 11.50 1.02 -16.00
C PHE A 39 13.01 1.09 -16.30
N GLU A 40 13.38 1.41 -17.54
CA GLU A 40 14.78 1.51 -18.00
C GLU A 40 15.60 2.50 -17.18
N LEU A 41 14.97 3.53 -16.59
CA LEU A 41 15.65 4.53 -15.78
C LEU A 41 16.25 3.97 -14.48
N ILE A 42 15.68 2.89 -13.96
CA ILE A 42 16.05 2.32 -12.65
C ILE A 42 16.54 0.87 -12.74
N GLU A 43 16.22 0.16 -13.83
CA GLU A 43 16.59 -1.23 -14.02
C GLU A 43 18.12 -1.46 -13.91
N GLY A 44 18.51 -2.55 -13.26
CA GLY A 44 19.93 -2.91 -13.08
C GLY A 44 20.70 -2.05 -12.06
N THR A 45 20.06 -1.12 -11.36
CA THR A 45 20.71 -0.26 -10.36
C THR A 45 20.27 -0.59 -8.93
N ASN A 46 21.11 -0.25 -7.93
CA ASN A 46 20.73 -0.33 -6.51
C ASN A 46 19.55 0.60 -6.17
N ILE A 47 19.27 1.60 -7.01
CA ILE A 47 18.18 2.55 -6.85
C ILE A 47 16.83 1.87 -7.05
N ALA A 48 16.73 0.88 -7.95
CA ALA A 48 15.51 0.10 -8.14
C ALA A 48 15.06 -0.56 -6.82
N THR A 49 15.99 -1.16 -6.09
CA THR A 49 15.67 -1.79 -4.80
C THR A 49 15.11 -0.78 -3.80
N VAL A 50 15.74 0.40 -3.68
CA VAL A 50 15.25 1.46 -2.79
C VAL A 50 13.88 1.96 -3.22
N PHE A 51 13.68 2.18 -4.52
CA PHE A 51 12.40 2.59 -5.10
C PHE A 51 11.28 1.61 -4.75
N PHE A 52 11.47 0.32 -5.04
CA PHE A 52 10.45 -0.70 -4.78
C PHE A 52 10.21 -0.93 -3.29
N LEU A 53 11.24 -0.84 -2.45
CA LEU A 53 11.07 -0.95 -0.99
C LEU A 53 10.23 0.21 -0.43
N LEU A 54 10.48 1.44 -0.88
CA LEU A 54 9.69 2.61 -0.48
C LEU A 54 8.24 2.50 -0.95
N GLN A 55 8.03 2.09 -2.21
CA GLN A 55 6.70 1.85 -2.76
C GLN A 55 5.95 0.77 -1.96
N THR A 56 6.60 -0.37 -1.71
CA THR A 56 6.03 -1.51 -0.97
C THR A 56 5.70 -1.12 0.47
N ALA A 57 6.63 -0.49 1.18
CA ALA A 57 6.41 -0.05 2.56
C ALA A 57 5.28 0.99 2.64
N GLY A 58 5.27 1.96 1.72
CA GLY A 58 4.25 3.00 1.67
C GLY A 58 2.86 2.46 1.38
N ILE A 59 2.71 1.58 0.38
CA ILE A 59 1.40 1.02 0.04
C ILE A 59 0.88 0.07 1.11
N LEU A 60 1.74 -0.77 1.70
CA LEU A 60 1.33 -1.66 2.80
C LEU A 60 0.89 -0.88 4.03
N LEU A 61 1.59 0.20 4.37
CA LEU A 61 1.19 1.08 5.47
C LEU A 61 -0.15 1.76 5.17
N LEU A 62 -0.34 2.27 3.95
CA LEU A 62 -1.59 2.89 3.51
C LEU A 62 -2.77 1.91 3.58
N ILE A 63 -2.60 0.69 3.06
CA ILE A 63 -3.62 -0.35 3.11
C ILE A 63 -3.91 -0.73 4.56
N THR A 64 -2.89 -0.83 5.42
CA THR A 64 -3.08 -1.12 6.84
C THR A 64 -3.95 -0.06 7.52
N ILE A 65 -3.75 1.23 7.21
CA ILE A 65 -4.59 2.32 7.72
C ILE A 65 -6.02 2.18 7.22
N ILE A 66 -6.22 2.01 5.91
CA ILE A 66 -7.55 1.90 5.29
C ILE A 66 -8.30 0.70 5.88
N TYR A 67 -7.61 -0.44 5.98
CA TYR A 67 -8.17 -1.65 6.53
C TYR A 67 -8.57 -1.44 7.99
N ARG A 68 -7.63 -1.04 8.85
CA ARG A 68 -7.85 -0.94 10.30
C ARG A 68 -8.81 0.16 10.71
N ASN A 69 -8.96 1.22 9.92
CA ASN A 69 -9.84 2.35 10.27
C ASN A 69 -11.21 2.30 9.59
N LYS A 70 -11.34 1.66 8.43
CA LYS A 70 -12.57 1.67 7.64
C LYS A 70 -13.09 0.27 7.37
N LEU A 71 -12.30 -0.56 6.69
CA LEU A 71 -12.80 -1.84 6.16
C LEU A 71 -13.02 -2.89 7.24
N GLN A 72 -12.26 -2.83 8.33
CA GLN A 72 -12.39 -3.73 9.47
C GLN A 72 -13.74 -3.59 10.21
N PHE A 73 -14.34 -2.39 10.18
CA PHE A 73 -15.62 -2.08 10.84
C PHE A 73 -16.81 -2.08 9.89
N SER A 74 -16.62 -2.53 8.65
CA SER A 74 -17.66 -2.57 7.63
C SER A 74 -17.98 -4.01 7.23
N GLY A 75 -19.24 -4.27 6.85
CA GLY A 75 -19.70 -5.57 6.34
C GLY A 75 -20.29 -6.49 7.42
N TRP A 76 -20.40 -7.77 7.10
CA TRP A 76 -21.09 -8.77 7.93
C TRP A 76 -20.30 -9.28 9.15
N TYR A 77 -19.02 -8.90 9.25
CA TYR A 77 -18.13 -9.26 10.36
C TYR A 77 -17.37 -8.02 10.81
N THR A 78 -17.83 -7.44 11.92
CA THR A 78 -17.12 -6.38 12.64
C THR A 78 -16.20 -7.01 13.67
N SER A 79 -14.96 -6.56 13.72
CA SER A 79 -14.06 -6.98 14.79
C SER A 79 -14.44 -6.27 16.08
N ASP A 80 -14.98 -7.01 17.06
CA ASP A 80 -15.39 -6.45 18.36
C ASP A 80 -14.19 -6.18 19.30
N HIS A 81 -13.03 -6.79 19.02
CA HIS A 81 -11.85 -6.74 19.89
C HIS A 81 -10.84 -5.67 19.51
N LEU A 82 -10.86 -5.19 18.25
CA LEU A 82 -9.87 -4.25 17.74
C LEU A 82 -10.51 -2.88 17.54
N LYS A 83 -9.83 -1.83 18.00
CA LYS A 83 -10.27 -0.44 17.83
C LYS A 83 -9.56 0.23 16.66
N PRO A 84 -10.19 1.20 15.97
CA PRO A 84 -9.52 2.02 14.96
C PRO A 84 -8.24 2.65 15.51
N PHE A 85 -7.30 3.03 14.64
CA PHE A 85 -6.19 3.88 15.08
C PHE A 85 -6.74 5.24 15.55
N SER A 86 -6.05 5.85 16.52
CA SER A 86 -6.36 7.23 16.90
C SER A 86 -6.11 8.18 15.71
N LYS A 87 -6.79 9.33 15.70
CA LYS A 87 -6.62 10.34 14.63
C LYS A 87 -5.15 10.72 14.43
N LYS A 88 -4.41 10.95 15.52
CA LYS A 88 -2.98 11.29 15.49
C LYS A 88 -2.14 10.20 14.82
N ARG A 89 -2.31 8.92 15.20
CA ARG A 89 -1.57 7.80 14.60
C ARG A 89 -1.91 7.63 13.13
N THR A 90 -3.19 7.77 12.79
CA THR A 90 -3.67 7.72 11.41
C THR A 90 -3.00 8.78 10.56
N GLN A 91 -2.93 10.03 11.03
CA GLN A 91 -2.27 11.13 10.32
C GLN A 91 -0.77 10.87 10.15
N ILE A 92 -0.08 10.42 11.19
CA ILE A 92 1.37 10.10 11.12
C ILE A 92 1.62 8.99 10.10
N PHE A 93 0.89 7.88 10.17
CA PHE A 93 1.08 6.77 9.24
C PHE A 93 0.68 7.13 7.81
N LEU A 94 -0.35 7.95 7.64
CA LEU A 94 -0.74 8.45 6.33
C LEU A 94 0.37 9.32 5.74
N LEU A 95 0.92 10.24 6.54
CA LEU A 95 2.05 11.08 6.13
C LEU A 95 3.25 10.22 5.73
N LEU A 96 3.64 9.24 6.56
CA LEU A 96 4.74 8.33 6.24
C LEU A 96 4.50 7.54 4.95
N SER A 97 3.27 7.07 4.73
CA SER A 97 2.91 6.35 3.50
C SER A 97 3.06 7.24 2.27
N VAL A 98 2.54 8.47 2.35
CA VAL A 98 2.63 9.47 1.26
C VAL A 98 4.08 9.88 1.01
N VAL A 99 4.87 10.10 2.06
CA VAL A 99 6.29 10.46 1.94
C VAL A 99 7.10 9.31 1.34
N ALA A 100 6.82 8.05 1.70
CA ALA A 100 7.52 6.90 1.12
C ALA A 100 7.21 6.75 -0.37
N ILE A 101 5.93 6.76 -0.75
CA ILE A 101 5.49 6.67 -2.15
C ILE A 101 6.01 7.87 -2.95
N GLY A 102 5.76 9.10 -2.47
CA GLY A 102 6.21 10.32 -3.12
C GLY A 102 7.73 10.41 -3.24
N GLY A 103 8.45 10.03 -2.18
CA GLY A 103 9.91 9.97 -2.17
C GLY A 103 10.48 9.02 -3.21
N SER A 104 9.83 7.87 -3.44
CA SER A 104 10.25 6.95 -4.49
C SER A 104 10.07 7.57 -5.89
N TYR A 105 8.98 8.30 -6.16
CA TYR A 105 8.84 9.00 -7.44
C TYR A 105 9.78 10.20 -7.60
N LEU A 106 10.15 10.88 -6.51
CA LEU A 106 11.19 11.90 -6.54
C LEU A 106 12.55 11.31 -6.95
N ILE A 107 12.87 10.10 -6.50
CA ILE A 107 14.08 9.38 -6.94
C ILE A 107 14.03 9.11 -8.45
N LEU A 108 12.88 8.65 -8.96
CA LEU A 108 12.69 8.40 -10.40
C LEU A 108 12.83 9.68 -11.23
N LEU A 109 12.19 10.77 -10.79
CA LEU A 109 12.31 12.09 -11.42
C LEU A 109 13.74 12.62 -11.40
N ALA A 110 14.43 12.51 -10.27
CA ALA A 110 15.83 12.90 -10.17
C ALA A 110 16.69 12.10 -11.14
N ARG A 111 16.39 10.81 -11.33
CA ARG A 111 17.11 9.96 -12.28
C ARG A 111 16.86 10.38 -13.72
N MET A 112 15.60 10.63 -14.09
CA MET A 112 15.19 11.13 -15.41
C MET A 112 15.92 12.42 -15.81
N LEU A 113 16.20 13.32 -14.87
CA LEU A 113 16.92 14.57 -15.14
C LEU A 113 18.44 14.42 -15.28
N THR A 114 18.99 13.25 -14.92
CA THR A 114 20.44 12.99 -14.90
C THR A 114 20.93 12.05 -16.00
N VAL A 115 20.01 11.46 -16.75
CA VAL A 115 20.26 10.59 -17.91
C VAL A 115 19.95 11.38 -19.16
#